data_AF-K3WEQ7-F1
#
_entry.id   AF-K3WEQ7-F1
#
_cell.length_a   1.000
_cell.length_b   1.000
_cell.length_c   1.000
_cell.angle_alpha   90.00
_cell.angle_beta   90.00
_cell.angle_gamma   90.00
#
_symmetry.space_group_name_H-M   'P 1'
#
loop_
_entity.id
_entity.type
_entity.pdbx_description
1 polymer ?
#
loop_
_entity_poly.entity_id
_entity_poly.type
_entity_poly.pdbx_seq_one_letter_code
_entity_poly.pdbx_strand_id
1 'polypeptide(L)'
;MRKALRAMKYLGQRDAQRVDEELMSSKYGFSIDQLMELAGLSVACAIGKEYPSPAIALSSNAQSASREYKNVLLVAGPGNNGGDALVAARHLKHFGYSPTLLYPKRPSRPLFEGLVTQCQQLDIPFVDQVATADAVDARFDLIVDGIFGFSFEGSIRAPFDDVISTLKQCQTPIVSIDIPSGWHVEKDL
;
A
#
# COMPACT_ATOMS: atom_id res chain seq x y z
N MET A 1 -25.07 -23.08 -17.11
CA MET A 1 -23.72 -23.66 -17.02
C MET A 1 -22.86 -22.76 -16.14
N ARG A 2 -22.42 -23.21 -14.96
CA ARG A 2 -21.44 -22.47 -14.15
C ARG A 2 -20.08 -22.62 -14.84
N LYS A 3 -19.51 -21.52 -15.35
CA LYS A 3 -18.10 -21.50 -15.80
C LYS A 3 -17.26 -21.96 -14.60
N ALA A 4 -16.47 -23.02 -14.77
CA ALA A 4 -15.47 -23.38 -13.78
C ALA A 4 -14.58 -22.15 -13.55
N LEU A 5 -14.49 -21.68 -12.31
CA LEU A 5 -13.53 -20.66 -11.91
C LEU A 5 -12.15 -21.21 -12.27
N ARG A 6 -11.50 -20.58 -13.26
CA ARG A 6 -10.13 -20.92 -13.62
C ARG A 6 -9.28 -20.63 -12.38
N ALA A 7 -8.58 -21.64 -11.86
CA ALA A 7 -7.74 -21.47 -10.68
C ALA A 7 -6.74 -20.32 -10.92
N MET A 8 -6.61 -19.42 -9.94
CA MET A 8 -5.62 -18.35 -10.01
C MET A 8 -4.22 -18.94 -10.02
N LYS A 9 -3.36 -18.42 -10.90
CA LYS A 9 -1.95 -18.79 -10.99
C LYS A 9 -1.14 -17.84 -10.12
N TYR A 10 -0.27 -18.38 -9.27
CA TYR A 10 0.76 -17.62 -8.58
C TYR A 10 1.96 -17.43 -9.51
N LEU A 11 2.48 -16.21 -9.59
CA LEU A 11 3.61 -15.87 -10.47
C LEU A 11 4.90 -15.79 -9.65
N GLY A 12 5.98 -16.30 -10.22
CA GLY A 12 7.33 -16.00 -9.73
C GLY A 12 7.77 -14.60 -10.15
N GLN A 13 8.86 -14.11 -9.56
CA GLN A 13 9.37 -12.75 -9.75
C GLN A 13 9.61 -12.44 -11.23
N ARG A 14 10.27 -13.34 -11.96
CA ARG A 14 10.57 -13.16 -13.39
C ARG A 14 9.33 -13.14 -14.27
N ASP A 15 8.33 -13.94 -13.93
CA ASP A 15 7.08 -13.98 -14.70
C ASP A 15 6.25 -12.70 -14.43
N ALA A 16 6.24 -12.20 -13.19
CA ALA A 16 5.62 -10.92 -12.86
C ALA A 16 6.29 -9.74 -13.57
N GLN A 17 7.63 -9.68 -13.58
CA GLN A 17 8.40 -8.66 -14.32
C GLN A 17 8.05 -8.68 -15.82
N ARG A 18 7.95 -9.87 -16.42
CA ARG A 18 7.60 -10.00 -17.85
C ARG A 18 6.20 -9.47 -18.15
N VAL A 19 5.23 -9.71 -17.26
CA VAL A 19 3.86 -9.19 -17.43
C VAL A 19 3.86 -7.66 -17.39
N ASP A 20 4.56 -7.06 -16.43
CA ASP A 20 4.70 -5.60 -16.32
C ASP A 20 5.35 -5.00 -17.57
N GLU A 21 6.46 -5.58 -18.04
CA GLU A 21 7.14 -5.16 -19.27
C GLU A 21 6.22 -5.27 -20.48
N GLU A 22 5.43 -6.34 -20.59
CA GLU A 22 4.51 -6.54 -21.69
C GLU A 22 3.40 -5.47 -21.67
N LEU A 23 2.78 -5.23 -20.51
CA LEU A 23 1.71 -4.23 -20.33
C LEU A 23 2.17 -2.81 -20.72
N MET A 24 3.41 -2.46 -20.39
CA MET A 24 3.98 -1.13 -20.70
C MET A 24 4.65 -1.07 -22.08
N SER A 25 4.77 -2.18 -22.79
CA SER A 25 5.30 -2.20 -24.16
C SER A 25 4.36 -1.53 -25.15
N SER A 26 4.84 -1.24 -26.36
CA SER A 26 4.01 -0.71 -27.45
C SER A 26 2.85 -1.63 -27.87
N LYS A 27 2.85 -2.89 -27.43
CA LYS A 27 1.77 -3.85 -27.70
C LYS A 27 0.49 -3.50 -26.95
N TYR A 28 0.59 -3.10 -25.68
CA TYR A 28 -0.55 -2.76 -24.83
C TYR A 28 -0.61 -1.27 -24.49
N GLY A 29 0.55 -0.60 -24.40
CA GLY A 29 0.67 0.85 -24.36
C GLY A 29 0.21 1.49 -23.05
N PHE A 30 0.10 0.72 -21.96
CA PHE A 30 -0.21 1.29 -20.66
C PHE A 30 0.97 2.08 -20.13
N SER A 31 0.71 3.26 -19.60
CA SER A 31 1.71 4.03 -18.88
C SER A 31 1.76 3.62 -17.40
N ILE A 32 2.91 3.83 -16.78
CA ILE A 32 3.14 3.46 -15.37
C ILE A 32 2.16 4.16 -14.41
N ASP A 33 1.83 5.43 -14.68
CA ASP A 33 0.89 6.22 -13.89
C ASP A 33 -0.54 5.68 -13.98
N GLN A 34 -0.97 5.18 -15.15
CA GLN A 34 -2.28 4.54 -15.31
C GLN A 34 -2.38 3.26 -14.47
N LEU A 35 -1.36 2.39 -14.56
CA LEU A 35 -1.36 1.13 -13.82
C LEU A 35 -1.28 1.38 -12.31
N MET A 36 -0.43 2.32 -11.89
CA MET A 36 -0.28 2.72 -10.48
C MET A 36 -1.55 3.35 -9.91
N GLU A 37 -2.27 4.16 -10.69
CA GLU A 37 -3.55 4.74 -10.26
C GLU A 37 -4.58 3.63 -9.96
N LEU A 38 -4.67 2.63 -10.84
CA LEU A 38 -5.59 1.50 -10.68
C LEU A 38 -5.15 0.56 -9.55
N ALA A 39 -3.85 0.33 -9.38
CA ALA A 39 -3.30 -0.49 -8.31
C ALA A 39 -3.61 0.14 -6.94
N GLY A 40 -3.25 1.41 -6.73
CA GLY A 40 -3.52 2.11 -5.48
C GLY A 40 -5.02 2.27 -5.18
N LEU A 41 -5.87 2.50 -6.20
CA LEU A 41 -7.32 2.45 -6.03
C LEU A 41 -7.79 1.05 -5.58
N SER A 42 -7.25 -0.01 -6.17
CA SER A 42 -7.60 -1.39 -5.80
C SER A 42 -7.23 -1.70 -4.35
N VAL A 43 -6.07 -1.22 -3.87
CA VAL A 43 -5.66 -1.29 -2.46
C VAL A 43 -6.66 -0.57 -1.57
N ALA A 44 -7.02 0.68 -1.89
CA ALA A 44 -7.98 1.45 -1.11
C ALA A 44 -9.37 0.79 -1.08
N CYS A 45 -9.81 0.19 -2.19
CA CYS A 45 -11.07 -0.57 -2.26
C CYS A 45 -11.03 -1.84 -1.40
N ALA A 46 -9.92 -2.59 -1.42
CA ALA A 46 -9.75 -3.77 -0.58
C ALA A 46 -9.80 -3.40 0.90
N ILE A 47 -9.11 -2.32 1.30
CA ILE A 47 -9.17 -1.77 2.67
C ILE A 47 -10.60 -1.33 3.00
N GLY A 48 -11.25 -0.59 2.09
CA GLY A 48 -12.64 -0.16 2.20
C GLY A 48 -13.63 -1.29 2.56
N LYS A 49 -13.37 -2.47 2.01
CA LYS A 49 -14.21 -3.65 2.17
C LYS A 49 -13.87 -4.46 3.43
N GLU A 50 -12.58 -4.72 3.68
CA GLU A 50 -12.14 -5.63 4.76
C GLU A 50 -11.95 -4.91 6.09
N TYR A 51 -11.71 -3.59 6.07
CA TYR A 51 -11.46 -2.73 7.22
C TYR A 51 -12.31 -1.46 7.17
N PRO A 52 -13.65 -1.56 7.14
CA PRO A 52 -14.51 -0.41 6.85
C PRO A 52 -14.33 0.72 7.87
N SER A 53 -14.11 1.94 7.37
CA SER A 53 -14.13 3.15 8.17
C SER A 53 -15.52 3.41 8.77
N PRO A 54 -15.64 4.22 9.83
CA PRO A 54 -16.96 4.63 10.36
C PRO A 54 -17.87 5.25 9.29
N ALA A 55 -17.31 6.03 8.36
CA ALA A 55 -18.06 6.62 7.27
C ALA A 55 -18.66 5.57 6.33
N ILE A 56 -17.91 4.50 6.03
CA ILE A 56 -18.38 3.37 5.21
C ILE A 56 -19.38 2.50 5.98
N ALA A 57 -19.12 2.22 7.26
CA ALA A 57 -19.98 1.40 8.11
C ALA A 57 -21.38 2.03 8.29
N LEU A 58 -21.45 3.36 8.49
CA LEU A 58 -22.70 4.10 8.58
C LEU A 58 -23.53 4.01 7.28
N SER A 59 -22.89 3.93 6.13
CA SER A 59 -23.57 3.85 4.82
C SER A 59 -24.13 2.46 4.49
N SER A 60 -23.66 1.41 5.17
CA SER A 60 -23.93 0.01 4.80
C SER A 60 -24.90 -0.73 5.72
N ASN A 61 -25.53 -0.07 6.71
CA ASN A 61 -26.34 -0.69 7.77
C ASN A 61 -25.59 -1.83 8.51
N ALA A 62 -24.27 -1.89 8.40
CA ALA A 62 -23.45 -2.86 9.10
C ALA A 62 -23.47 -2.51 10.59
N GLN A 63 -23.94 -3.44 11.42
CA GLN A 63 -23.95 -3.29 12.87
C GLN A 63 -22.52 -2.98 13.35
N SER A 64 -22.40 -1.78 13.94
CA SER A 64 -21.22 -1.21 14.62
C SER A 64 -20.10 -2.24 14.83
N ALA A 65 -19.15 -2.28 13.89
CA ALA A 65 -17.92 -3.02 14.12
C ALA A 65 -17.28 -2.47 15.40
N SER A 66 -16.84 -3.35 16.31
CA SER A 66 -16.27 -2.96 17.61
C SER A 66 -14.95 -2.19 17.51
N ARG A 67 -14.36 -2.11 16.31
CA ARG A 67 -13.12 -1.38 16.03
C ARG A 67 -13.34 -0.49 14.80
N GLU A 68 -13.12 0.81 14.99
CA GLU A 68 -13.20 1.81 13.94
C GLU A 68 -11.86 1.89 13.20
N TYR A 69 -11.80 1.45 11.94
CA TYR A 69 -10.59 1.57 11.13
C TYR A 69 -10.52 2.96 10.48
N LYS A 70 -10.21 4.00 11.27
CA LYS A 70 -10.22 5.38 10.79
C LYS A 70 -8.83 5.90 10.47
N ASN A 71 -7.88 5.74 11.38
CA ASN A 71 -6.54 6.28 11.26
C ASN A 71 -5.62 5.24 10.61
N VAL A 72 -5.07 5.58 9.44
CA VAL A 72 -4.27 4.64 8.65
C VAL A 72 -2.85 5.17 8.49
N LEU A 73 -1.85 4.41 8.92
CA LEU A 73 -0.46 4.70 8.62
C LEU A 73 -0.08 4.03 7.31
N LEU A 74 0.31 4.79 6.29
CA LEU A 74 0.84 4.24 5.05
C LEU A 74 2.35 4.44 5.02
N VAL A 75 3.09 3.35 4.86
CA VAL A 75 4.54 3.37 4.75
C VAL A 75 4.94 3.16 3.30
N ALA A 76 5.47 4.21 2.68
CA ALA A 76 5.85 4.20 1.27
C ALA A 76 7.36 3.96 1.12
N GLY A 77 7.72 2.99 0.28
CA GLY A 77 9.10 2.75 -0.13
C GLY A 77 9.53 3.58 -1.34
N PRO A 78 10.78 3.45 -1.80
CA PRO A 78 11.36 4.34 -2.81
C PRO A 78 11.01 3.96 -4.26
N GLY A 79 10.07 3.04 -4.48
CA GLY A 79 9.79 2.45 -5.78
C GLY A 79 8.32 2.52 -6.16
N ASN A 80 7.91 1.69 -7.11
CA ASN A 80 6.53 1.65 -7.59
C ASN A 80 5.55 1.31 -6.47
N ASN A 81 5.90 0.38 -5.57
CA ASN A 81 5.04 0.02 -4.42
C ASN A 81 4.78 1.22 -3.49
N GLY A 82 5.76 2.12 -3.36
CA GLY A 82 5.57 3.38 -2.62
C GLY A 82 4.68 4.36 -3.38
N GLY A 83 4.74 4.37 -4.71
CA GLY A 83 3.78 5.09 -5.56
C GLY A 83 2.35 4.58 -5.38
N ASP A 84 2.16 3.26 -5.35
CA ASP A 84 0.87 2.62 -5.09
C ASP A 84 0.33 3.01 -3.70
N ALA A 85 1.20 3.08 -2.68
CA ALA A 85 0.83 3.56 -1.35
C ALA A 85 0.41 5.04 -1.33
N LEU A 86 1.07 5.92 -2.10
CA LEU A 86 0.66 7.33 -2.23
C LEU A 86 -0.71 7.45 -2.88
N VAL A 87 -0.95 6.70 -3.97
CA VAL A 87 -2.27 6.65 -4.63
C VAL A 87 -3.33 6.10 -3.67
N ALA A 88 -3.02 5.02 -2.95
CA ALA A 88 -3.92 4.43 -1.95
C ALA A 88 -4.25 5.44 -0.84
N ALA A 89 -3.27 6.19 -0.33
CA ALA A 89 -3.50 7.23 0.68
C ALA A 89 -4.51 8.28 0.19
N ARG A 90 -4.38 8.76 -1.05
CA ARG A 90 -5.31 9.70 -1.66
C ARG A 90 -6.73 9.12 -1.74
N HIS A 91 -6.90 7.90 -2.24
CA HIS A 91 -8.22 7.27 -2.33
C HIS A 91 -8.82 6.99 -0.95
N LEU A 92 -8.03 6.53 0.01
CA LEU A 92 -8.47 6.33 1.39
C LEU A 92 -8.98 7.63 2.03
N LYS A 93 -8.33 8.78 1.78
CA LYS A 93 -8.84 10.09 2.21
C LYS A 93 -10.24 10.34 1.64
N HIS A 94 -10.46 10.07 0.35
CA HIS A 94 -11.78 10.21 -0.27
C HIS A 94 -12.82 9.20 0.25
N PHE A 95 -12.38 8.03 0.73
CA PHE A 95 -13.23 7.00 1.32
C PHE A 95 -13.52 7.23 2.82
N GLY A 96 -13.14 8.40 3.36
CA GLY A 96 -13.46 8.80 4.73
C GLY A 96 -12.47 8.30 5.80
N TYR A 97 -11.32 7.77 5.39
CA TYR A 97 -10.21 7.47 6.30
C TYR A 97 -9.39 8.72 6.61
N SER A 98 -8.54 8.62 7.64
CA SER A 98 -7.56 9.63 8.05
C SER A 98 -6.14 9.08 7.82
N PRO A 99 -5.64 9.09 6.58
CA PRO A 99 -4.32 8.57 6.26
C PRO A 99 -3.21 9.48 6.81
N THR A 100 -2.09 8.88 7.20
CA THR A 100 -0.80 9.54 7.48
C THR A 100 0.29 8.81 6.71
N LEU A 101 1.19 9.53 6.05
CA LEU A 101 2.24 8.96 5.20
C LEU A 101 3.60 9.01 5.89
N LEU A 102 4.27 7.86 5.97
CA LEU A 102 5.71 7.78 6.23
C LEU A 102 6.41 7.50 4.89
N TYR A 103 7.18 8.47 4.37
CA TYR A 103 7.87 8.33 3.09
C TYR A 103 9.35 8.76 3.19
N PRO A 104 10.22 7.88 3.75
CA PRO A 104 11.59 8.24 4.15
C PRO A 104 12.55 8.50 2.99
N LYS A 105 12.32 7.86 1.84
CA LYS A 105 13.17 7.98 0.65
C LYS A 105 12.31 8.27 -0.57
N ARG A 106 12.33 9.53 -1.00
CA ARG A 106 11.51 10.03 -2.11
C ARG A 106 12.39 10.16 -3.36
N PRO A 107 12.20 9.32 -4.40
CA PRO A 107 12.94 9.47 -5.64
C PRO A 107 12.57 10.80 -6.29
N SER A 108 13.57 11.54 -6.78
CA SER A 108 13.32 12.74 -7.59
C SER A 108 12.96 12.31 -9.01
N ARG A 109 11.68 11.96 -9.18
CA ARG A 109 11.05 11.68 -10.48
C ARG A 109 9.71 12.40 -10.51
N PRO A 110 9.34 13.05 -11.63
CA PRO A 110 8.10 13.84 -11.71
C PRO A 110 6.83 13.10 -11.29
N LEU A 111 6.74 11.80 -11.59
CA LEU A 111 5.63 10.95 -11.17
C LEU A 111 5.42 10.98 -9.64
N PHE A 112 6.47 10.68 -8.86
CA PHE A 112 6.37 10.61 -7.41
C PHE A 112 6.23 11.99 -6.76
N GLU A 113 6.88 13.01 -7.32
CA GLU A 113 6.72 14.40 -6.88
C GLU A 113 5.27 14.89 -7.08
N GLY A 114 4.66 14.51 -8.21
CA GLY A 114 3.24 14.75 -8.48
C GLY A 114 2.33 14.04 -7.49
N LEU A 115 2.57 12.76 -7.20
CA LEU A 115 1.79 12.00 -6.21
C LEU A 115 1.90 12.58 -4.79
N VAL A 116 3.11 12.99 -4.38
CA VAL A 116 3.31 13.70 -3.11
C VAL A 116 2.52 15.00 -3.08
N THR A 117 2.59 15.79 -4.15
CA THR A 117 1.83 17.05 -4.27
C THR A 117 0.32 16.80 -4.14
N GLN A 118 -0.22 15.79 -4.83
CA GLN A 118 -1.64 15.42 -4.73
C GLN A 118 -2.05 15.06 -3.30
N CYS A 119 -1.23 14.29 -2.57
CA CYS A 119 -1.50 13.95 -1.17
C CYS A 119 -1.48 15.19 -0.28
N GLN A 120 -0.52 16.11 -0.49
CA GLN A 120 -0.43 17.35 0.25
C GLN A 120 -1.64 18.27 -0.01
N GLN A 121 -2.13 18.35 -1.25
CA GLN A 121 -3.33 19.13 -1.59
C GLN A 121 -4.62 18.58 -0.94
N LEU A 122 -4.59 17.36 -0.40
CA LEU A 122 -5.68 16.74 0.35
C LEU A 122 -5.44 16.76 1.86
N ASP A 123 -4.48 17.56 2.32
CA ASP A 123 -4.08 17.69 3.72
C ASP A 123 -3.77 16.31 4.36
N ILE A 124 -3.08 15.44 3.61
CA ILE A 124 -2.58 14.18 4.15
C ILE A 124 -1.23 14.47 4.83
N PRO A 125 -1.10 14.27 6.15
CA PRO A 125 0.14 14.55 6.86
C PRO A 125 1.24 13.57 6.47
N PHE A 126 2.46 14.09 6.36
CA PHE A 126 3.67 13.29 6.22
C PHE A 126 4.45 13.31 7.53
N VAL A 127 4.93 12.15 7.96
CA VAL A 127 5.87 11.98 9.07
C VAL A 127 7.23 11.57 8.53
N ASP A 128 8.30 12.07 9.16
CA ASP A 128 9.67 11.88 8.67
C ASP A 128 10.30 10.57 9.15
N GLN A 129 9.86 10.08 10.31
CA GLN A 129 10.39 8.88 10.95
C GLN A 129 9.27 8.00 11.49
N VAL A 130 9.54 6.69 11.53
CA VAL A 130 8.66 5.75 12.23
C VAL A 130 8.74 6.03 13.74
N ALA A 131 7.59 6.05 14.41
CA ALA A 131 7.56 6.10 15.87
C ALA A 131 7.87 4.71 16.46
N THR A 132 7.86 4.56 17.79
CA THR A 132 7.92 3.23 18.42
C THR A 132 6.65 2.43 18.11
N ALA A 133 6.72 1.09 18.23
CA ALA A 133 5.56 0.22 17.98
C ALA A 133 4.36 0.61 18.85
N ASP A 134 4.56 0.83 20.16
CA ASP A 134 3.50 1.28 21.07
C ASP A 134 2.84 2.60 20.62
N ALA A 135 3.64 3.55 20.11
CA ALA A 135 3.12 4.82 19.62
C ALA A 135 2.36 4.67 18.30
N VAL A 136 2.75 3.72 17.44
CA VAL A 136 2.01 3.35 16.23
C VAL A 136 0.68 2.70 16.63
N ASP A 137 0.72 1.71 17.52
CA ASP A 137 -0.46 0.96 17.96
C ASP A 137 -1.48 1.85 18.70
N ALA A 138 -1.01 2.85 19.45
CA ALA A 138 -1.89 3.80 20.14
C ALA A 138 -2.55 4.81 19.19
N ARG A 139 -1.98 5.06 18.00
CA ARG A 139 -2.41 6.13 17.10
C ARG A 139 -3.15 5.63 15.86
N PHE A 140 -2.82 4.45 15.37
CA PHE A 140 -3.28 3.94 14.09
C PHE A 140 -4.08 2.66 14.26
N ASP A 141 -5.20 2.60 13.53
CA ASP A 141 -6.11 1.47 13.53
C ASP A 141 -5.72 0.43 12.46
N LEU A 142 -4.95 0.86 11.45
CA LEU A 142 -4.46 0.06 10.33
C LEU A 142 -3.11 0.58 9.84
N ILE A 143 -2.24 -0.32 9.42
CA ILE A 143 -0.98 0.00 8.75
C ILE A 143 -1.03 -0.56 7.31
N VAL A 144 -0.56 0.23 6.35
CA VAL A 144 -0.35 -0.20 4.96
C VAL A 144 1.15 -0.25 4.69
N ASP A 145 1.63 -1.45 4.39
CA ASP A 145 3.00 -1.71 3.97
C ASP A 145 3.10 -1.61 2.45
N GLY A 146 3.58 -0.46 1.97
CA GLY A 146 3.92 -0.22 0.56
C GLY A 146 5.42 0.00 0.37
N ILE A 147 6.26 -0.70 1.14
CA ILE A 147 7.71 -0.48 1.10
C ILE A 147 8.33 -1.16 -0.13
N PHE A 148 8.25 -2.48 -0.21
CA PHE A 148 8.90 -3.27 -1.25
C PHE A 148 7.90 -4.21 -1.92
N GLY A 149 7.79 -4.15 -3.24
CA GLY A 149 6.99 -5.07 -4.05
C GLY A 149 7.84 -6.19 -4.66
N PHE A 150 7.25 -6.97 -5.56
CA PHE A 150 7.85 -8.16 -6.18
C PHE A 150 9.20 -7.90 -6.88
N SER A 151 9.46 -6.68 -7.35
CA SER A 151 10.70 -6.32 -8.06
C SER A 151 11.88 -6.02 -7.13
N PHE A 152 11.68 -6.03 -5.81
CA PHE A 152 12.76 -5.78 -4.86
C PHE A 152 13.77 -6.94 -4.88
N GLU A 153 15.05 -6.58 -5.02
CA GLU A 153 16.18 -7.48 -4.95
C GLU A 153 17.21 -6.97 -3.95
N GLY A 154 17.83 -7.88 -3.21
CA GLY A 154 18.92 -7.59 -2.28
C GLY A 154 18.50 -7.48 -0.82
N SER A 155 19.40 -6.93 0.00
CA SER A 155 19.22 -6.78 1.44
C SER A 155 18.45 -5.51 1.77
N ILE A 156 17.51 -5.59 2.71
CA ILE A 156 16.90 -4.42 3.33
C ILE A 156 17.98 -3.59 4.04
N ARG A 157 17.97 -2.28 3.85
CA ARG A 157 18.93 -1.32 4.41
C ARG A 157 18.21 -0.12 5.02
N ALA A 158 18.92 0.60 5.87
CA ALA A 158 18.49 1.87 6.42
C ALA A 158 17.89 2.85 5.38
N PRO A 159 16.76 3.50 5.68
CA PRO A 159 16.04 3.46 6.96
C PRO A 159 14.97 2.34 7.06
N PHE A 160 14.87 1.45 6.06
CA PHE A 160 13.75 0.51 5.96
C PHE A 160 13.91 -0.74 6.84
N ASP A 161 15.12 -1.07 7.26
CA ASP A 161 15.39 -2.11 8.26
C ASP A 161 14.76 -1.76 9.61
N ASP A 162 14.98 -0.54 10.10
CA ASP A 162 14.39 -0.04 11.34
C ASP A 162 12.87 0.05 11.24
N VAL A 163 12.36 0.54 10.11
CA VAL A 163 10.91 0.62 9.86
C VAL A 163 10.27 -0.77 9.92
N ILE A 164 10.80 -1.74 9.18
CA ILE A 164 10.27 -3.11 9.17
C ILE A 164 10.43 -3.76 10.55
N SER A 165 11.52 -3.51 11.26
CA SER A 165 11.71 -4.00 12.64
C SER A 165 10.63 -3.47 13.58
N THR A 166 10.29 -2.19 13.49
CA THR A 166 9.19 -1.60 14.25
C THR A 166 7.84 -2.20 13.85
N LEU A 167 7.56 -2.32 12.55
CA LEU A 167 6.28 -2.88 12.08
C LEU A 167 6.05 -4.31 12.56
N LYS A 168 7.10 -5.13 12.67
CA LYS A 168 7.02 -6.50 13.22
C LYS A 168 6.61 -6.57 14.69
N GLN A 169 6.77 -5.47 15.43
CA GLN A 169 6.43 -5.39 16.85
C GLN A 169 5.02 -4.83 17.09
N CYS A 170 4.44 -4.16 16.10
CA CYS A 170 3.09 -3.61 16.16
C CYS A 170 2.03 -4.71 16.32
N GLN A 171 1.00 -4.42 17.11
CA GLN A 171 -0.21 -5.22 17.23
C GLN A 171 -1.32 -4.75 16.28
N THR A 172 -1.21 -3.53 15.74
CA THR A 172 -2.10 -3.01 14.71
C THR A 172 -2.00 -3.84 13.42
N PRO A 173 -3.14 -4.22 12.79
CA PRO A 173 -3.13 -5.02 11.58
C PRO A 173 -2.36 -4.34 10.44
N ILE A 174 -1.63 -5.14 9.66
CA ILE A 174 -0.83 -4.69 8.52
C ILE A 174 -1.43 -5.25 7.22
N VAL A 175 -1.66 -4.38 6.25
CA VAL A 175 -2.05 -4.71 4.88
C VAL A 175 -0.86 -4.42 3.97
N SER A 176 -0.28 -5.46 3.39
CA SER A 176 0.83 -5.30 2.44
C SER A 176 0.33 -5.14 1.02
N ILE A 177 0.89 -4.17 0.30
CA ILE A 177 0.66 -3.97 -1.13
C ILE A 177 1.55 -4.95 -1.88
N ASP A 178 0.93 -5.73 -2.77
CA ASP A 178 1.57 -6.76 -3.60
C ASP A 178 2.16 -7.94 -2.79
N ILE A 179 3.27 -7.72 -2.08
CA ILE A 179 3.90 -8.71 -1.20
C ILE A 179 4.28 -8.11 0.16
N PRO A 180 4.32 -8.90 1.25
CA PRO A 180 4.84 -8.42 2.52
C PRO A 180 6.32 -8.03 2.43
N SER A 181 6.63 -6.78 2.77
CA SER A 181 7.99 -6.27 2.66
C SER A 181 8.98 -7.07 3.52
N GLY A 182 10.04 -7.55 2.87
CA GLY A 182 11.07 -8.38 3.50
C GLY A 182 10.82 -9.89 3.43
N TRP A 183 9.72 -10.32 2.81
CA TRP A 183 9.55 -11.72 2.41
C TRP A 183 10.27 -11.98 1.08
N HIS A 184 10.73 -13.22 0.89
CA HIS A 184 11.25 -13.65 -0.40
C HIS A 184 10.07 -13.94 -1.34
N VAL A 185 10.09 -13.43 -2.57
CA VAL A 185 8.96 -13.50 -3.51
C VAL A 185 8.48 -14.94 -3.76
N GLU A 186 9.42 -15.88 -3.83
CA GLU A 186 9.15 -17.28 -4.22
C GLU A 186 9.44 -18.34 -3.15
N LYS A 187 9.98 -17.95 -1.98
CA LYS A 187 10.40 -18.93 -0.97
C LYS A 187 9.55 -18.74 0.27
N ASP A 188 8.94 -19.82 0.71
CA ASP A 188 8.38 -19.90 2.05
C ASP A 188 9.49 -19.67 3.08
N LEU A 189 9.16 -18.98 4.17
CA LEU A 189 10.05 -18.72 5.32
C LEU A 189 10.59 -20.02 5.93
#